data_AF-A1DA35-F1
#
_entry.id   AF-A1DA35-F1
#
_cell.length_a   1.000
_cell.length_b   1.000
_cell.length_c   1.000
_cell.angle_alpha   90.00
_cell.angle_beta   90.00
_cell.angle_gamma   90.00
#
_symmetry.space_group_name_H-M   'P 1'
#
loop_
_entity.id
_entity.type
_entity.pdbx_description
1 polymer ?
#
loop_
_entity_poly.entity_id
_entity_poly.type
_entity_poly.pdbx_seq_one_letter_code
_entity_poly.pdbx_strand_id
1 'polypeptide(L)'
;MLSRARIIFRKLRGSGSSRGSEPAPSAPAATAESETDDPPPRALHISDWRRSATEQRYHRGQQHMEIIVVNAKGAADGTRLYELLGREKDFWPEFDVTLDDSGTDFVCNGYLYNVHFTSASGLARYSAMLSLYQHIPLIFTYDASSRESWDEMVTAYESMRSRCKDGIHPFLAIMIAAMGEGDGQFPVSHAEAEAFAAQRDCLFVKGSPTTGRGLCDAVCSLVELAYGARDQYTTDQKDSPQRLKRANAIAALFPPRDA
;
A
#
# COMPACT_ATOMS: atom_id res chain seq x y z
N MET A 1 -4.51 14.65 20.20
CA MET A 1 -4.50 15.49 18.98
C MET A 1 -3.73 14.72 17.92
N LEU A 2 -4.43 14.14 16.94
CA LEU A 2 -3.85 13.24 15.94
C LEU A 2 -3.18 14.06 14.83
N SER A 3 -1.87 13.84 14.63
CA SER A 3 -1.06 14.48 13.60
C SER A 3 -1.49 13.97 12.22
N ARG A 4 -2.12 14.84 11.42
CA ARG A 4 -2.38 14.63 9.99
C ARG A 4 -1.06 14.78 9.24
N ALA A 5 -0.38 13.67 8.96
CA ALA A 5 0.70 13.66 7.98
C ALA A 5 0.07 13.87 6.58
N ARG A 6 0.28 15.07 6.01
CA ARG A 6 -0.08 15.40 4.63
C ARG A 6 0.86 14.64 3.70
N ILE A 7 0.32 13.70 2.93
CA ILE A 7 1.04 13.04 1.83
C ILE A 7 1.06 14.03 0.64
N ILE A 8 2.23 14.56 0.31
CA ILE A 8 2.42 15.43 -0.86
C ILE A 8 2.80 14.56 -2.05
N PHE A 9 1.90 14.45 -3.02
CA PHE A 9 2.20 13.88 -4.33
C PHE A 9 3.18 14.79 -5.08
N ARG A 10 4.45 14.37 -5.22
CA ARG A 10 5.39 15.04 -6.13
C ARG A 10 5.13 14.59 -7.56
N LYS A 11 4.50 15.46 -8.35
CA LYS A 11 4.47 15.36 -9.83
C LYS A 11 5.91 15.47 -10.36
N LEU A 12 6.45 14.37 -10.90
CA LEU A 12 7.60 14.42 -11.79
C LEU A 12 7.13 14.87 -13.17
N ARG A 13 7.30 16.16 -13.50
CA ARG A 13 7.28 16.61 -14.90
C ARG A 13 8.40 17.63 -15.12
N GLY A 14 9.16 17.39 -16.18
CA GLY A 14 10.49 17.95 -16.40
C GLY A 14 10.57 19.43 -16.76
N SER A 15 11.84 19.85 -16.72
CA SER A 15 12.45 21.12 -17.07
C SER A 15 11.87 21.85 -18.31
N GLY A 16 11.67 23.16 -18.16
CA GLY A 16 11.40 24.11 -19.25
C GLY A 16 11.59 25.55 -18.77
N SER A 17 12.73 26.14 -19.11
CA SER A 17 13.13 27.53 -18.87
C SER A 17 12.46 28.50 -19.87
N SER A 18 11.98 29.67 -19.42
CA SER A 18 12.35 30.99 -19.98
C SER A 18 11.59 32.17 -19.34
N ARG A 19 12.24 33.34 -19.39
CA ARG A 19 12.01 34.62 -18.69
C ARG A 19 10.80 35.42 -19.19
N GLY A 20 10.26 36.29 -18.31
CA GLY A 20 10.05 37.72 -18.67
C GLY A 20 8.70 38.37 -18.36
N SER A 21 8.71 39.22 -17.32
CA SER A 21 8.05 40.55 -17.25
C SER A 21 6.55 40.66 -16.91
N GLU A 22 6.29 41.22 -15.72
CA GLU A 22 5.07 41.93 -15.31
C GLU A 22 4.97 43.31 -16.02
N PRO A 23 3.77 43.92 -16.19
CA PRO A 23 3.04 44.55 -15.06
C PRO A 23 1.50 44.41 -15.07
N ALA A 24 0.89 44.51 -13.88
CA ALA A 24 -0.53 44.80 -13.63
C ALA A 24 -0.76 46.35 -13.64
N PRO A 25 -1.99 46.92 -13.54
CA PRO A 25 -3.26 46.30 -13.12
C PRO A 25 -4.53 46.75 -13.88
N SER A 26 -5.61 45.96 -13.79
CA SER A 26 -7.01 46.45 -13.77
C SER A 26 -7.93 45.32 -13.32
N ALA A 27 -8.57 45.51 -12.17
CA ALA A 27 -9.53 44.59 -11.59
C ALA A 27 -10.90 44.70 -12.27
N PRO A 28 -11.60 43.58 -12.43
CA PRO A 28 -13.00 43.50 -12.08
C PRO A 28 -13.20 42.47 -10.98
N ALA A 29 -14.16 42.76 -10.09
CA ALA A 29 -14.57 41.89 -9.00
C ALA A 29 -15.05 40.54 -9.54
N ALA A 30 -14.18 39.54 -9.52
CA ALA A 30 -14.56 38.14 -9.64
C ALA A 30 -14.98 37.69 -8.25
N THR A 31 -16.27 37.40 -8.10
CA THR A 31 -16.78 36.56 -7.02
C THR A 31 -15.95 35.29 -7.04
N ALA A 32 -15.05 35.15 -6.08
CA ALA A 32 -14.29 33.92 -5.87
C ALA A 32 -15.33 32.86 -5.48
N GLU A 33 -15.78 32.09 -6.47
CA GLU A 33 -16.33 30.77 -6.21
C GLU A 33 -15.26 30.04 -5.42
N SER A 34 -15.53 29.86 -4.13
CA SER A 34 -14.73 29.00 -3.29
C SER A 34 -14.68 27.66 -4.01
N GLU A 35 -13.53 27.30 -4.57
CA GLU A 35 -13.18 25.91 -4.83
C GLU A 35 -13.46 25.20 -3.51
N THR A 36 -14.61 24.53 -3.42
CA THR A 36 -14.79 23.50 -2.43
C THR A 36 -13.81 22.43 -2.86
N ASP A 37 -12.62 22.47 -2.25
CA ASP A 37 -11.66 21.37 -2.32
C ASP A 37 -12.42 20.13 -1.88
N ASP A 38 -12.93 19.37 -2.85
CA ASP A 38 -13.54 18.08 -2.59
C ASP A 38 -12.50 17.29 -1.77
N PRO A 39 -12.91 16.70 -0.64
CA PRO A 39 -11.98 16.00 0.21
C PRO A 39 -11.28 14.91 -0.61
N PRO A 40 -9.97 14.67 -0.39
CA PRO A 40 -9.26 13.64 -1.11
C PRO A 40 -10.02 12.32 -0.97
N PRO A 41 -10.06 11.53 -2.06
CA PRO A 41 -10.90 10.35 -2.10
C PRO A 41 -10.43 9.36 -1.03
N ARG A 42 -11.41 8.87 -0.27
CA ARG A 42 -11.18 7.96 0.84
C ARG A 42 -11.51 6.53 0.41
N ALA A 43 -10.59 5.61 0.68
CA ALA A 43 -10.84 4.19 0.45
C ALA A 43 -11.71 3.61 1.56
N LEU A 44 -12.58 2.68 1.16
CA LEU A 44 -13.44 1.92 2.07
C LEU A 44 -13.35 0.44 1.70
N HIS A 45 -13.35 -0.42 2.70
CA HIS A 45 -13.59 -1.85 2.47
C HIS A 45 -14.99 -2.05 1.88
N ILE A 46 -15.17 -3.05 1.02
CA ILE A 46 -16.44 -3.30 0.32
C ILE A 46 -17.62 -3.47 1.27
N SER A 47 -17.43 -4.07 2.44
CA SER A 47 -18.51 -4.22 3.44
C SER A 47 -18.98 -2.88 3.99
N ASP A 48 -18.08 -1.93 4.26
CA ASP A 48 -18.41 -0.60 4.75
C ASP A 48 -18.99 0.27 3.65
N TRP A 49 -18.47 0.15 2.43
CA TRP A 49 -19.02 0.83 1.26
C TRP A 49 -20.48 0.40 0.99
N ARG A 50 -20.75 -0.91 1.05
CA ARG A 50 -22.12 -1.44 0.88
C ARG A 50 -23.11 -0.92 1.93
N ARG A 51 -22.64 -0.71 3.16
CA ARG A 51 -23.47 -0.16 4.25
C ARG A 51 -23.71 1.35 4.14
N SER A 52 -22.81 2.09 3.49
CA SER A 52 -22.82 3.56 3.46
C SER A 52 -23.47 4.15 2.20
N ALA A 53 -23.49 3.43 1.08
CA ALA A 53 -23.95 3.97 -0.20
C ALA A 53 -25.46 3.76 -0.44
N THR A 54 -26.20 4.85 -0.63
CA THR A 54 -27.62 4.85 -1.06
C THR A 54 -27.77 4.61 -2.56
N GLU A 55 -26.80 5.02 -3.36
CA GLU A 55 -26.63 4.63 -4.77
C GLU A 55 -25.21 4.13 -5.00
N GLN A 56 -25.09 2.89 -5.44
CA GLN A 56 -23.82 2.22 -5.71
C GLN A 56 -23.50 2.31 -7.20
N ARG A 57 -22.53 3.15 -7.57
CA ARG A 57 -22.03 3.24 -8.95
C ARG A 57 -20.54 2.99 -8.97
N TYR A 58 -20.12 2.06 -9.82
CA TYR A 58 -18.72 1.82 -10.12
C TYR A 58 -18.31 2.57 -11.38
N HIS A 59 -17.11 3.10 -11.39
CA HIS A 59 -16.42 3.41 -12.63
C HIS A 59 -16.06 2.12 -13.36
N ARG A 60 -16.02 2.18 -14.70
CA ARG A 60 -15.58 1.05 -15.51
C ARG A 60 -14.07 0.88 -15.36
N GLY A 61 -13.64 -0.35 -15.11
CA GLY A 61 -12.22 -0.72 -15.02
C GLY A 61 -11.82 -1.09 -13.60
N GLN A 62 -11.81 -2.39 -13.33
CA GLN A 62 -11.29 -2.95 -12.09
C GLN A 62 -9.78 -2.74 -11.99
N GLN A 63 -9.31 -2.41 -10.80
CA GLN A 63 -7.91 -2.28 -10.47
C GLN A 63 -7.48 -3.52 -9.68
N HIS A 64 -6.34 -4.09 -10.02
CA HIS A 64 -5.76 -5.22 -9.30
C HIS A 64 -4.55 -4.75 -8.51
N MET A 65 -4.54 -5.11 -7.23
CA MET A 65 -3.47 -4.83 -6.29
C MET A 65 -2.95 -6.13 -5.70
N GLU A 66 -1.64 -6.33 -5.79
CA GLU A 66 -0.93 -7.43 -5.15
C GLU A 66 -0.06 -6.90 -4.02
N ILE A 67 -0.44 -7.19 -2.77
CA ILE A 67 0.33 -6.81 -1.60
C ILE A 67 1.34 -7.92 -1.31
N ILE A 68 2.61 -7.64 -1.55
CA ILE A 68 3.70 -8.54 -1.19
C ILE A 68 4.00 -8.38 0.30
N VAL A 69 4.08 -9.50 1.02
CA VAL A 69 4.34 -9.52 2.46
C VAL A 69 5.68 -10.18 2.75
N VAL A 70 6.58 -9.46 3.39
CA VAL A 70 7.83 -9.96 3.95
C VAL A 70 7.68 -10.00 5.46
N ASN A 71 7.52 -11.19 6.01
CA ASN A 71 7.33 -11.39 7.44
C ASN A 71 8.63 -11.78 8.14
N ALA A 72 8.96 -11.07 9.21
CA ALA A 72 9.96 -11.53 10.16
C ALA A 72 9.43 -12.73 10.97
N LYS A 73 10.34 -13.42 11.65
CA LYS A 73 10.00 -14.54 12.52
C LYS A 73 8.95 -14.14 13.55
N GLY A 74 7.93 -14.97 13.69
CA GLY A 74 6.81 -14.75 14.60
C GLY A 74 5.78 -13.70 14.15
N ALA A 75 6.04 -12.99 13.05
CA ALA A 75 5.12 -11.99 12.51
C ALA A 75 4.12 -12.60 11.51
N ALA A 76 3.03 -11.87 11.26
CA ALA A 76 1.98 -12.29 10.33
C ALA A 76 2.49 -12.32 8.88
N ASP A 77 2.29 -13.44 8.19
CA ASP A 77 2.47 -13.55 6.74
C ASP A 77 1.23 -13.07 5.97
N GLY A 78 1.22 -13.20 4.64
CA GLY A 78 0.12 -12.74 3.78
C GLY A 78 -1.22 -13.39 4.12
N THR A 79 -1.25 -14.71 4.28
CA THR A 79 -2.46 -15.45 4.68
C THR A 79 -2.96 -14.97 6.03
N ARG A 80 -2.06 -14.80 7.00
CA ARG A 80 -2.43 -14.34 8.33
C ARG A 80 -2.93 -12.89 8.35
N LEU A 81 -2.37 -12.00 7.54
CA LEU A 81 -2.87 -10.63 7.40
C LEU A 81 -4.27 -10.61 6.79
N TYR A 82 -4.53 -11.44 5.77
CA TYR A 82 -5.85 -11.60 5.18
C TYR A 82 -6.88 -12.09 6.22
N GLU A 83 -6.52 -13.12 7.01
CA GLU A 83 -7.39 -13.61 8.09
C GLU A 83 -7.73 -12.52 9.12
N LEU A 84 -6.73 -11.72 9.50
CA LEU A 84 -6.89 -10.63 10.46
C LEU A 84 -7.77 -9.51 9.91
N LEU A 85 -7.64 -9.17 8.63
CA LEU A 85 -8.54 -8.23 7.96
C LEU A 85 -9.99 -8.75 7.97
N GLY A 86 -10.17 -10.05 7.73
CA GLY A 86 -11.44 -10.75 7.88
C GLY A 86 -12.06 -10.58 9.26
N ARG A 87 -11.25 -10.73 10.33
CA ARG A 87 -11.70 -10.55 11.72
C ARG A 87 -12.06 -9.10 12.02
N GLU A 88 -11.28 -8.13 11.54
CA GLU A 88 -11.54 -6.71 11.78
C GLU A 88 -12.86 -6.26 11.14
N LYS A 89 -13.18 -6.80 9.96
CA LYS A 89 -14.35 -6.40 9.17
C LYS A 89 -15.55 -7.31 9.28
N ASP A 90 -15.43 -8.40 10.04
CA ASP A 90 -16.49 -9.35 10.32
C ASP A 90 -17.20 -9.84 9.04
N PHE A 91 -16.41 -10.11 7.98
CA PHE A 91 -16.93 -10.61 6.69
C PHE A 91 -16.81 -12.13 6.54
N TRP A 92 -16.90 -12.87 7.66
CA TRP A 92 -16.90 -14.33 7.63
C TRP A 92 -18.33 -14.92 7.61
N PRO A 93 -19.02 -14.98 6.47
CA PRO A 93 -19.88 -16.11 6.18
C PRO A 93 -19.17 -16.99 5.15
N GLU A 94 -18.84 -18.22 5.55
CA GLU A 94 -18.46 -19.32 4.65
C GLU A 94 -17.17 -19.09 3.85
N PHE A 95 -16.02 -19.07 4.55
CA PHE A 95 -14.74 -19.26 3.88
C PHE A 95 -14.60 -20.72 3.47
N ASP A 96 -14.76 -20.98 2.17
CA ASP A 96 -14.37 -22.25 1.58
C ASP A 96 -12.85 -22.23 1.36
N VAL A 97 -12.12 -22.96 2.21
CA VAL A 97 -10.66 -23.15 2.14
C VAL A 97 -10.22 -23.77 0.80
N THR A 98 -11.14 -24.29 -0.02
CA THR A 98 -10.83 -24.82 -1.36
C THR A 98 -10.75 -23.74 -2.45
N LEU A 99 -11.26 -22.54 -2.20
CA LEU A 99 -11.06 -21.38 -3.08
C LEU A 99 -9.82 -20.64 -2.57
N ASP A 100 -8.70 -20.87 -3.23
CA ASP A 100 -7.36 -20.28 -3.02
C ASP A 100 -7.34 -18.76 -3.31
N ASP A 101 -8.37 -18.03 -2.87
CA ASP A 101 -8.54 -16.59 -3.09
C ASP A 101 -8.33 -15.84 -1.77
N SER A 102 -7.08 -15.46 -1.48
CA SER A 102 -6.69 -14.57 -0.38
C SER A 102 -6.97 -13.09 -0.69
N GLY A 103 -8.07 -12.82 -1.41
CA GLY A 103 -8.44 -11.51 -1.92
C GLY A 103 -9.61 -10.87 -1.17
N THR A 104 -9.63 -9.55 -1.09
CA THR A 104 -10.84 -8.79 -0.76
C THR A 104 -10.92 -7.49 -1.55
N ASP A 105 -12.10 -6.88 -1.56
CA ASP A 105 -12.39 -5.70 -2.36
C ASP A 105 -12.42 -4.41 -1.52
N PHE A 106 -11.87 -3.35 -2.11
CA PHE A 106 -11.93 -1.98 -1.62
C PHE A 106 -12.48 -1.06 -2.71
N VAL A 107 -13.11 0.02 -2.28
CA VAL A 107 -13.64 1.05 -3.18
C VAL A 107 -12.99 2.37 -2.84
N CYS A 108 -12.43 3.06 -3.85
CA CYS A 108 -11.91 4.41 -3.72
C CYS A 108 -12.37 5.26 -4.90
N ASN A 109 -13.08 6.35 -4.61
CA ASN A 109 -13.72 7.23 -5.59
C ASN A 109 -14.49 6.48 -6.69
N GLY A 110 -15.29 5.46 -6.33
CA GLY A 110 -16.06 4.67 -7.29
C GLY A 110 -15.26 3.64 -8.11
N TYR A 111 -13.94 3.54 -7.95
CA TYR A 111 -13.14 2.46 -8.53
C TYR A 111 -13.04 1.27 -7.57
N LEU A 112 -13.22 0.07 -8.11
CA LEU A 112 -13.07 -1.19 -7.38
C LEU A 112 -11.61 -1.67 -7.46
N TYR A 113 -11.04 -1.94 -6.30
CA TYR A 113 -9.70 -2.50 -6.11
C TYR A 113 -9.84 -3.90 -5.53
N ASN A 114 -9.42 -4.88 -6.30
CA ASN A 114 -9.29 -6.25 -5.84
C ASN A 114 -7.88 -6.44 -5.30
N VAL A 115 -7.78 -6.71 -4.00
CA VAL A 115 -6.55 -6.68 -3.22
C VAL A 115 -6.23 -8.09 -2.75
N HIS A 116 -5.07 -8.61 -3.15
CA HIS A 116 -4.56 -9.92 -2.71
C HIS A 116 -3.33 -9.77 -1.83
N PHE A 117 -3.08 -10.79 -1.01
CA PHE A 117 -1.89 -10.88 -0.17
C PHE A 117 -1.06 -12.10 -0.56
N THR A 118 0.19 -11.86 -0.96
CA THR A 118 1.14 -12.93 -1.29
C THR A 118 2.39 -12.84 -0.42
N SER A 119 2.82 -13.98 0.11
CA SER A 119 4.11 -14.07 0.78
C SER A 119 5.26 -13.83 -0.21
N ALA A 120 6.29 -13.09 0.22
CA ALA A 120 7.48 -12.87 -0.58
C ALA A 120 8.24 -14.18 -0.91
N SER A 121 8.03 -15.23 -0.11
CA SER A 121 8.60 -16.55 -0.38
C SER A 121 7.99 -17.14 -1.66
N GLY A 122 8.82 -17.40 -2.67
CA GLY A 122 8.39 -18.05 -3.91
C GLY A 122 8.06 -17.10 -5.05
N LEU A 123 8.12 -15.77 -4.86
CA LEU A 123 7.81 -14.77 -5.90
C LEU A 123 8.59 -14.94 -7.20
N ALA A 124 9.80 -15.52 -7.15
CA ALA A 124 10.58 -15.84 -8.35
C ALA A 124 9.82 -16.77 -9.33
N ARG A 125 8.91 -17.62 -8.83
CA ARG A 125 8.06 -18.51 -9.65
C ARG A 125 6.81 -17.81 -10.20
N TYR A 126 6.48 -16.62 -9.71
CA TYR A 126 5.25 -15.87 -9.99
C TYR A 126 5.48 -14.55 -10.75
N SER A 127 6.65 -14.34 -11.36
CA SER A 127 6.95 -13.09 -12.08
C SER A 127 5.96 -12.80 -13.23
N ALA A 128 5.50 -13.83 -13.93
CA ALA A 128 4.47 -13.68 -14.97
C ALA A 128 3.14 -13.18 -14.38
N MET A 129 2.75 -13.69 -13.21
CA MET A 129 1.54 -13.27 -12.49
C MET A 129 1.65 -11.81 -12.04
N LEU A 130 2.78 -11.40 -11.48
CA LEU A 130 3.05 -10.02 -11.06
C LEU A 130 2.91 -9.00 -12.20
N SER A 131 3.12 -9.42 -13.46
CA SER A 131 2.95 -8.55 -14.62
C SER A 131 1.48 -8.20 -14.93
N LEU A 132 0.52 -8.90 -14.31
CA LEU A 132 -0.91 -8.66 -14.48
C LEU A 132 -1.41 -7.48 -13.63
N TYR A 133 -0.81 -7.26 -12.46
CA TYR A 133 -1.25 -6.25 -11.49
C TYR A 133 -0.78 -4.85 -11.86
N GLN A 134 -1.65 -3.85 -11.70
CA GLN A 134 -1.28 -2.44 -11.84
C GLN A 134 -0.51 -1.96 -10.60
N HIS A 135 -0.94 -2.37 -9.42
CA HIS A 135 -0.46 -1.85 -8.14
C HIS A 135 0.22 -2.95 -7.32
N ILE A 136 1.46 -2.72 -6.90
CA ILE A 136 2.20 -3.70 -6.10
C ILE A 136 2.85 -3.01 -4.90
N PRO A 137 2.17 -2.93 -3.74
CA PRO A 137 2.77 -2.52 -2.48
C PRO A 137 3.63 -3.63 -1.86
N LEU A 138 4.53 -3.23 -0.96
CA LEU A 138 5.31 -4.13 -0.12
C LEU A 138 5.04 -3.85 1.36
N ILE A 139 4.70 -4.87 2.14
CA ILE A 139 4.56 -4.79 3.59
C ILE A 139 5.65 -5.62 4.25
N PHE A 140 6.42 -4.98 5.13
CA PHE A 140 7.26 -5.66 6.11
C PHE A 140 6.49 -5.82 7.41
N THR A 141 6.35 -7.05 7.92
CA THR A 141 5.72 -7.30 9.21
C THR A 141 6.76 -7.72 10.24
N TYR A 142 6.58 -7.25 11.48
CA TYR A 142 7.37 -7.70 12.64
C TYR A 142 6.47 -7.83 13.87
N ASP A 143 6.86 -8.68 14.82
CA ASP A 143 6.22 -8.78 16.12
C ASP A 143 6.73 -7.66 17.04
N ALA A 144 5.84 -6.75 17.44
CA ALA A 144 6.17 -5.61 18.28
C ALA A 144 6.71 -6.03 19.67
N SER A 145 6.39 -7.23 20.14
CA SER A 145 6.89 -7.81 21.39
C SER A 145 8.28 -8.44 21.28
N SER A 146 8.86 -8.49 20.09
CA SER A 146 10.13 -9.16 19.82
C SER A 146 11.16 -8.22 19.18
N ARG A 147 12.22 -7.90 19.92
CA ARG A 147 13.36 -7.13 19.36
C ARG A 147 14.04 -7.91 18.23
N GLU A 148 14.14 -9.22 18.35
CA GLU A 148 14.69 -10.11 17.31
C GLU A 148 13.89 -9.99 16.01
N SER A 149 12.54 -10.00 16.10
CA SER A 149 11.66 -9.85 14.94
C SER A 149 11.83 -8.49 14.26
N TRP A 150 12.00 -7.42 15.05
CA TRP A 150 12.32 -6.09 14.51
C TRP A 150 13.67 -6.03 13.82
N ASP A 151 14.74 -6.53 14.45
CA ASP A 151 16.09 -6.49 13.88
C ASP A 151 16.17 -7.33 12.59
N GLU A 152 15.44 -8.46 12.52
CA GLU A 152 15.27 -9.26 11.29
C GLU A 152 14.56 -8.46 10.20
N MET A 153 13.46 -7.78 10.53
CA MET A 153 12.73 -6.92 9.58
C MET A 153 13.62 -5.80 9.04
N VAL A 154 14.35 -5.09 9.91
CA VAL A 154 15.32 -4.05 9.52
C VAL A 154 16.37 -4.63 8.58
N THR A 155 16.92 -5.80 8.90
CA THR A 155 17.90 -6.49 8.05
C THR A 155 17.32 -6.85 6.68
N ALA A 156 16.09 -7.36 6.63
CA ALA A 156 15.41 -7.69 5.39
C ALA A 156 15.16 -6.44 4.53
N TYR A 157 14.72 -5.33 5.14
CA TYR A 157 14.55 -4.06 4.46
C TYR A 157 15.87 -3.54 3.89
N GLU A 158 16.93 -3.45 4.68
CA GLU A 158 18.21 -2.91 4.20
C GLU A 158 18.85 -3.81 3.14
N SER A 159 18.70 -5.14 3.27
CA SER A 159 19.13 -6.09 2.24
C SER A 159 18.38 -5.89 0.92
N MET A 160 17.06 -5.71 0.96
CA MET A 160 16.26 -5.37 -0.22
C MET A 160 16.67 -4.01 -0.82
N ARG A 161 16.80 -2.98 0.03
CA ARG A 161 17.20 -1.63 -0.39
C ARG A 161 18.57 -1.61 -1.06
N SER A 162 19.55 -2.35 -0.54
CA SER A 162 20.91 -2.43 -1.11
C SER A 162 20.93 -3.02 -2.54
N ARG A 163 19.90 -3.79 -2.92
CA ARG A 163 19.74 -4.38 -4.24
C ARG A 163 18.97 -3.49 -5.21
N CYS A 164 18.32 -2.44 -4.74
CA CYS A 164 17.64 -1.46 -5.58
C CYS A 164 18.66 -0.48 -6.19
N LYS A 165 18.69 -0.37 -7.52
CA LYS A 165 19.52 0.63 -8.21
C LYS A 165 19.04 2.04 -7.87
N ASP A 166 19.98 2.92 -7.52
CA ASP A 166 19.72 4.35 -7.23
C ASP A 166 18.66 4.60 -6.14
N GLY A 167 18.39 3.60 -5.29
CA GLY A 167 17.34 3.69 -4.25
C GLY A 167 15.90 3.68 -4.78
N ILE A 168 15.69 3.49 -6.09
CA ILE A 168 14.36 3.43 -6.69
C ILE A 168 13.83 2.00 -6.53
N HIS A 169 12.75 1.84 -5.75
CA HIS A 169 12.10 0.56 -5.56
C HIS A 169 11.00 0.31 -6.62
N PRO A 170 10.76 -0.94 -7.02
CA PRO A 170 9.71 -1.29 -7.99
C PRO A 170 8.29 -1.33 -7.40
N PHE A 171 8.11 -0.93 -6.14
CA PHE A 171 6.82 -0.96 -5.44
C PHE A 171 6.09 0.38 -5.52
N LEU A 172 4.77 0.33 -5.47
CA LEU A 172 3.91 1.53 -5.33
C LEU A 172 4.21 2.25 -4.01
N ALA A 173 4.31 1.49 -2.93
CA ALA A 173 4.58 1.97 -1.59
C ALA A 173 5.24 0.85 -0.79
N ILE A 174 5.99 1.23 0.26
CA ILE A 174 6.52 0.31 1.26
C ILE A 174 5.87 0.67 2.60
N MET A 175 5.41 -0.33 3.32
CA MET A 175 4.79 -0.19 4.64
C MET A 175 5.49 -1.11 5.65
N ILE A 176 5.64 -0.63 6.87
CA ILE A 176 6.11 -1.40 8.02
C ILE A 176 4.93 -1.57 8.98
N ALA A 177 4.54 -2.80 9.22
CA ALA A 177 3.45 -3.18 10.10
C ALA A 177 3.99 -3.82 11.38
N ALA A 178 3.78 -3.13 12.50
CA ALA A 178 4.06 -3.62 13.83
C ALA A 178 2.87 -4.44 14.35
N MET A 179 3.06 -5.75 14.51
CA MET A 179 2.02 -6.64 15.02
C MET A 179 2.16 -6.75 16.55
N GLY A 180 1.24 -6.15 17.30
CA GLY A 180 1.29 -6.17 18.77
C GLY A 180 -0.02 -5.73 19.43
N GLU A 181 -0.19 -6.08 20.71
CA GLU A 181 -1.37 -5.73 21.52
C GLU A 181 -1.04 -4.74 22.64
N GLY A 182 -1.90 -3.74 22.81
CA GLY A 182 -1.86 -2.80 23.94
C GLY A 182 -0.74 -1.77 23.91
N ASP A 183 -0.71 -0.90 24.93
CA ASP A 183 0.34 0.12 25.15
C ASP A 183 1.49 -0.44 26.01
N GLY A 184 1.72 -1.75 25.92
CA GLY A 184 2.74 -2.44 26.70
C GLY A 184 4.14 -1.89 26.43
N GLN A 185 5.05 -2.11 27.38
CA GLN A 185 6.45 -1.74 27.23
C GLN A 185 7.11 -2.70 26.24
N PHE A 186 6.98 -2.40 24.95
CA PHE A 186 7.57 -3.18 23.89
C PHE A 186 9.09 -3.00 23.84
N PRO A 187 9.85 -4.03 23.45
CA PRO A 187 11.29 -3.92 23.22
C PRO A 187 11.69 -2.91 22.13
N VAL A 188 10.73 -2.54 21.27
CA VAL A 188 10.87 -1.51 20.24
C VAL A 188 9.83 -0.44 20.49
N SER A 189 10.29 0.78 20.71
CA SER A 189 9.37 1.89 20.94
C SER A 189 8.65 2.29 19.66
N HIS A 190 7.43 2.81 19.80
CA HIS A 190 6.69 3.34 18.66
C HIS A 190 7.47 4.45 17.92
N ALA A 191 8.11 5.35 18.68
CA ALA A 191 8.88 6.44 18.13
C ALA A 191 10.12 5.96 17.34
N GLU A 192 10.78 4.89 17.80
CA GLU A 192 11.89 4.26 17.08
C GLU A 192 11.42 3.72 15.72
N ALA A 193 10.34 2.94 15.71
CA ALA A 193 9.85 2.32 14.49
C ALA A 193 9.27 3.33 13.49
N GLU A 194 8.55 4.34 13.99
CA GLU A 194 8.03 5.44 13.17
C GLU A 194 9.17 6.30 12.58
N ALA A 195 10.19 6.63 13.38
CA ALA A 195 11.37 7.35 12.88
C ALA A 195 12.12 6.55 11.82
N PHE A 196 12.28 5.24 12.00
CA PHE A 196 12.88 4.36 11.01
C PHE A 196 12.11 4.39 9.68
N ALA A 197 10.77 4.27 9.74
CA ALA A 197 9.90 4.32 8.57
C ALA A 197 9.97 5.69 7.86
N ALA A 198 9.86 6.79 8.62
CA ALA A 198 9.90 8.14 8.07
C ALA A 198 11.23 8.47 7.38
N GLN A 199 12.37 8.05 7.95
CA GLN A 199 13.69 8.23 7.34
C GLN A 199 13.85 7.49 6.00
N ARG A 200 12.96 6.54 5.73
CA ARG A 200 13.02 5.60 4.59
C ARG A 200 11.87 5.76 3.62
N ASP A 201 11.04 6.79 3.81
CA ASP A 201 9.83 7.03 3.02
C ASP A 201 8.86 5.84 3.03
N CYS A 202 8.79 5.13 4.17
CA CYS A 202 7.85 4.04 4.39
C CYS A 202 6.64 4.54 5.19
N LEU A 203 5.48 3.93 4.95
CA LEU A 203 4.35 4.02 5.85
C LEU A 203 4.61 3.19 7.11
N PHE A 204 4.10 3.64 8.26
CA PHE A 204 4.15 2.87 9.51
C PHE A 204 2.73 2.65 10.04
N VAL A 205 2.42 1.40 10.39
CA VAL A 205 1.12 1.02 10.96
C VAL A 205 1.30 0.07 12.14
N LYS A 206 0.36 0.13 13.07
CA LYS A 206 0.19 -0.87 14.13
C LYS A 206 -1.01 -1.75 13.81
N GLY A 207 -0.82 -3.06 13.90
CA GLY A 207 -1.86 -4.06 13.71
C GLY A 207 -2.02 -4.90 14.96
N SER A 208 -3.28 -5.16 15.35
CA SER A 208 -3.57 -6.14 16.39
C SER A 208 -3.44 -7.57 15.83
N PRO A 209 -2.58 -8.44 16.39
CA PRO A 209 -2.42 -9.83 15.93
C PRO A 209 -3.60 -10.73 16.32
N THR A 210 -4.52 -10.24 17.17
CA THR A 210 -5.71 -10.98 17.59
C THR A 210 -6.94 -10.55 16.80
N THR A 211 -7.21 -9.24 16.78
CA THR A 211 -8.42 -8.63 16.22
C THR A 211 -8.25 -8.12 14.79
N GLY A 212 -7.02 -7.91 14.34
CA GLY A 212 -6.73 -7.28 13.06
C GLY A 212 -6.90 -5.76 13.05
N ARG A 213 -7.32 -5.14 14.16
CA ARG A 213 -7.49 -3.69 14.27
C ARG A 213 -6.29 -2.93 13.70
N GLY A 214 -6.59 -1.98 12.81
CA GLY A 214 -5.62 -1.10 12.16
C GLY A 214 -5.17 -1.58 10.78
N LEU A 215 -5.41 -2.85 10.43
CA LEU A 215 -5.00 -3.39 9.13
C LEU A 215 -5.86 -2.83 7.99
N CYS A 216 -7.17 -2.70 8.17
CA CYS A 216 -8.03 -2.13 7.14
C CYS A 216 -7.67 -0.67 6.85
N ASP A 217 -7.41 0.15 7.87
CA ASP A 217 -7.01 1.54 7.66
C ASP A 217 -5.66 1.61 6.92
N ALA A 218 -4.75 0.67 7.19
CA ALA A 218 -3.50 0.51 6.44
C ALA A 218 -3.75 0.17 4.97
N VAL A 219 -4.58 -0.83 4.69
CA VAL A 219 -4.89 -1.24 3.32
C VAL A 219 -5.65 -0.14 2.58
N CYS A 220 -6.58 0.56 3.23
CA CYS A 220 -7.24 1.75 2.69
C CYS A 220 -6.20 2.80 2.27
N SER A 221 -5.20 3.07 3.10
CA SER A 221 -4.12 4.02 2.76
C SER A 221 -3.34 3.59 1.51
N LEU A 222 -3.07 2.28 1.34
CA LEU A 222 -2.45 1.74 0.12
C LEU A 222 -3.36 1.88 -1.11
N VAL A 223 -4.65 1.65 -0.96
CA VAL A 223 -5.66 1.82 -2.02
C VAL A 223 -5.78 3.28 -2.44
N GLU A 224 -5.72 4.23 -1.50
CA GLU A 224 -5.71 5.67 -1.80
C GLU A 224 -4.46 6.07 -2.61
N LEU A 225 -3.29 5.52 -2.26
CA LEU A 225 -2.07 5.69 -3.06
C LEU A 225 -2.21 5.09 -4.47
N ALA A 226 -2.79 3.90 -4.56
CA ALA A 226 -3.05 3.23 -5.84
C ALA A 226 -4.04 4.01 -6.71
N TYR A 227 -5.02 4.66 -6.10
CA TYR A 227 -5.91 5.58 -6.78
C TYR A 227 -5.18 6.79 -7.36
N GLY A 228 -4.26 7.39 -6.59
CA GLY A 228 -3.39 8.47 -7.08
C GLY A 228 -2.47 8.03 -8.23
N ALA A 229 -2.09 6.75 -8.26
CA ALA A 229 -1.22 6.16 -9.27
C ALA A 229 -1.96 5.33 -10.34
N ARG A 230 -3.30 5.38 -10.42
CA ARG A 230 -4.11 4.46 -11.24
C ARG A 230 -3.83 4.49 -12.75
N ASP A 231 -3.29 5.59 -13.25
CA ASP A 231 -2.91 5.76 -14.65
C ASP A 231 -1.49 5.25 -14.95
N GLN A 232 -0.78 4.74 -13.94
CA GLN A 232 0.51 4.08 -14.09
C GLN A 232 0.30 2.57 -14.29
N TYR A 233 1.08 1.97 -15.20
CA TYR A 233 1.06 0.53 -15.44
C TYR A 233 -0.34 0.01 -15.77
N THR A 234 -1.03 0.67 -16.69
CA THR A 234 -2.40 0.30 -17.06
C THR A 234 -2.45 -1.12 -17.61
N THR A 235 -3.64 -1.74 -17.57
CA THR A 235 -3.81 -3.13 -18.04
C THR A 235 -3.78 -3.27 -19.56
N ASP A 236 -3.63 -2.17 -20.29
CA ASP A 236 -3.53 -2.20 -21.74
C ASP A 236 -2.25 -2.93 -22.22
N GLN A 237 -2.23 -3.28 -23.50
CA GLN A 237 -1.06 -3.93 -24.10
C GLN A 237 0.16 -3.00 -24.17
N LYS A 238 -0.04 -1.68 -24.17
CA LYS A 238 1.02 -0.69 -24.33
C LYS A 238 1.93 -0.67 -23.10
N ASP A 239 1.37 -0.84 -21.91
CA ASP A 239 2.11 -0.85 -20.64
C ASP A 239 2.59 -2.24 -20.24
N SER A 240 2.23 -3.30 -20.98
CA SER A 240 2.68 -4.68 -20.72
C SER A 240 4.21 -4.83 -20.57
N PRO A 241 5.06 -4.24 -21.44
CA PRO A 241 6.52 -4.33 -21.28
C PRO A 241 7.02 -3.69 -19.98
N GLN A 242 6.39 -2.58 -19.54
CA GLN A 242 6.77 -1.91 -18.30
C GLN A 242 6.38 -2.73 -17.07
N ARG A 243 5.18 -3.33 -17.09
CA ARG A 243 4.73 -4.26 -16.04
C ARG A 243 5.62 -5.48 -15.93
N LEU A 244 6.01 -6.09 -17.06
CA LEU A 244 6.94 -7.22 -17.08
C LEU A 244 8.33 -6.84 -16.55
N LYS A 245 8.85 -5.66 -16.94
CA LYS A 245 10.13 -5.16 -16.41
C LYS A 245 10.08 -4.98 -14.89
N ARG A 246 9.00 -4.40 -14.36
CA ARG A 246 8.77 -4.23 -12.92
C ARG A 246 8.69 -5.58 -12.21
N ALA A 247 7.91 -6.52 -12.74
CA ALA A 247 7.77 -7.87 -12.19
C ALA A 247 9.12 -8.61 -12.09
N ASN A 248 9.95 -8.52 -13.14
CA ASN A 248 11.29 -9.10 -13.13
C ASN A 248 12.21 -8.43 -12.10
N ALA A 249 12.12 -7.11 -11.93
CA ALA A 249 12.86 -6.41 -10.88
C ALA A 249 12.44 -6.87 -9.48
N ILE A 250 11.15 -7.06 -9.23
CA ILE A 250 10.62 -7.58 -7.95
C ILE A 250 11.12 -9.01 -7.71
N ALA A 251 11.03 -9.89 -8.71
CA ALA A 251 11.50 -11.27 -8.59
C ALA A 251 13.00 -11.34 -8.23
N ALA A 252 13.82 -10.43 -8.76
CA ALA A 252 15.24 -10.35 -8.43
C ALA A 252 15.51 -9.91 -6.97
N LEU A 253 14.58 -9.20 -6.33
CA LEU A 253 14.66 -8.83 -4.91
C LEU A 253 14.33 -9.98 -3.96
N PHE A 254 13.68 -11.05 -4.45
CA PHE A 254 13.29 -12.20 -3.64
C PHE A 254 13.66 -13.51 -4.36
N PRO A 255 14.97 -13.80 -4.48
CA PRO A 255 15.41 -15.03 -5.12
C PRO A 255 14.87 -16.27 -4.37
N PRO A 256 14.71 -17.40 -5.06
CA PRO A 256 14.39 -18.65 -4.38
C PRO A 256 15.45 -18.91 -3.29
N ARG A 257 15.01 -19.32 -2.10
CA ARG A 257 15.94 -20.00 -1.19
C ARG A 257 16.32 -21.30 -1.88
N ASP A 258 17.61 -21.53 -2.11
CA ASP A 258 18.10 -22.79 -2.68
C ASP A 258 17.48 -23.96 -1.89
N ALA A 259 16.87 -24.90 -2.61
CA ALA A 259 16.16 -26.05 -2.06
C ALA A 259 17.12 -27.07 -1.43
#